data_AF-A0A9P9KVH4-F1
#
_entry.id   AF-A0A9P9KVH4-F1
#
_cell.length_a   1.000
_cell.length_b   1.000
_cell.length_c   1.000
_cell.angle_alpha   90.00
_cell.angle_beta   90.00
_cell.angle_gamma   90.00
#
_symmetry.space_group_name_H-M   'P 1'
#
loop_
_entity.id
_entity.type
_entity.pdbx_description
1 polymer ?
#
loop_
_entity_poly.entity_id
_entity_poly.type
_entity_poly.pdbx_seq_one_letter_code
_entity_poly.pdbx_strand_id
1 'polypeptide(L)'
;MLDLHVWGSAFGLPSIDPECLAIITYLHSSLPVSAWRLIPSNDPSVSPSNTLPALYHEGVWISGFGPIIEYLTDKSIGDSLDADLTDIQQADRVAYAAFLSVHAAPLLDLSLYVSAANWSATTRPAFSTLLPFPLTWTVPPLLRAEAVKRVEHLGFADMDTDFDPNGGLHLSSGRDALPETFRRHIPVRTKKTIQEEMTPEQAVLIRLCGITEDCLTVLDDLLKGGSEEKMQGFFNGTEISSLDCLAFGYLALMRDAPVPRSFLKDWLMKKTPRLSTFVDDIKTRCLNKSKLLPWVEPGNNTALHIGSRTLDSILHNVPGLGDEYATEVRRRAEGGITGIDARSLMLALSLLATGAALGYGYHTYKALQPFGSRIQVWQSHRNYSKLSEFGALGSMLGSVLGGSVEAPRPSHQSNQARFVETDTDVD
;
A
#
# COMPACT_ATOMS: atom_id res chain seq x y z
N MET A 1 2.48 8.17 33.86
CA MET A 1 2.84 9.25 32.90
C MET A 1 2.31 8.81 31.55
N LEU A 2 1.63 9.70 30.82
CA LEU A 2 0.98 9.37 29.55
C LEU A 2 1.96 9.54 28.39
N ASP A 3 2.20 8.49 27.61
CA ASP A 3 3.07 8.55 26.44
C ASP A 3 2.21 8.39 25.18
N LEU A 4 2.08 9.47 24.39
CA LEU A 4 1.35 9.46 23.14
C LEU A 4 2.32 9.27 21.98
N HIS A 5 2.18 8.14 21.29
CA HIS A 5 2.88 7.81 20.06
C HIS A 5 2.09 8.32 18.86
N VAL A 6 2.72 9.17 18.05
CA VAL A 6 2.11 9.82 16.88
C VAL A 6 2.99 9.74 15.64
N TRP A 7 2.39 10.07 14.50
CA TRP A 7 3.15 10.51 13.34
C TRP A 7 3.76 11.89 13.57
N GLY A 8 4.96 12.10 13.03
CA GLY A 8 5.70 13.34 13.21
C GLY A 8 5.13 14.52 12.44
N SER A 9 5.70 15.70 12.71
CA SER A 9 5.22 16.97 12.18
C SER A 9 5.40 17.11 10.68
N ALA A 10 4.33 17.52 9.98
CA ALA A 10 4.34 17.81 8.55
C ALA A 10 3.44 19.02 8.25
N PHE A 11 3.69 19.71 7.14
CA PHE A 11 2.83 20.81 6.63
C PHE A 11 2.64 21.98 7.61
N GLY A 12 3.55 22.17 8.57
CA GLY A 12 3.40 23.17 9.63
C GLY A 12 2.36 22.79 10.70
N LEU A 13 1.97 21.51 10.74
CA LEU A 13 1.11 20.89 11.74
C LEU A 13 1.92 19.89 12.60
N PRO A 14 1.48 19.60 13.85
CA PRO A 14 2.14 18.63 14.72
C PRO A 14 2.20 17.20 14.18
N SER A 15 1.28 16.80 13.30
CA SER A 15 1.20 15.45 12.73
C SER A 15 0.68 15.49 11.28
N ILE A 16 1.09 14.53 10.46
CA ILE A 16 0.56 14.28 9.10
C ILE A 16 -0.79 13.55 9.10
N ASP A 17 -1.11 12.83 10.18
CA ASP A 17 -2.34 12.03 10.32
C ASP A 17 -3.44 12.80 11.07
N PRO A 18 -4.70 12.78 10.59
CA PRO A 18 -5.81 13.54 11.18
C PRO A 18 -6.16 13.09 12.59
N GLU A 19 -6.18 11.78 12.87
CA GLU A 19 -6.53 11.28 14.20
C GLU A 19 -5.45 11.62 15.22
N CYS A 20 -4.17 11.50 14.84
CA CYS A 20 -3.05 11.96 15.67
C CYS A 20 -3.18 13.46 16.00
N LEU A 21 -3.53 14.30 15.02
CA LEU A 21 -3.72 15.73 15.23
C LEU A 21 -4.91 16.00 16.16
N ALA A 22 -5.98 15.24 16.03
CA ALA A 22 -7.16 15.31 16.89
C ALA A 22 -6.80 14.99 18.36
N ILE A 23 -6.06 13.91 18.62
CA ILE A 23 -5.66 13.57 20.00
C ILE A 23 -4.68 14.60 20.57
N ILE A 24 -3.73 15.11 19.78
CA ILE A 24 -2.81 16.16 20.24
C ILE A 24 -3.60 17.40 20.69
N THR A 25 -4.61 17.81 19.93
CA THR A 25 -5.45 18.95 20.32
C THR A 25 -6.32 18.64 21.53
N TYR A 26 -6.85 17.42 21.64
CA TYR A 26 -7.62 16.97 22.81
C TYR A 26 -6.77 16.97 24.09
N LEU A 27 -5.59 16.35 24.09
CA LEU A 27 -4.69 16.30 25.25
C LEU A 27 -4.16 17.68 25.64
N HIS A 28 -3.85 18.53 24.64
CA HIS A 28 -3.40 19.89 24.94
C HIS A 28 -4.49 20.74 25.59
N SER A 29 -5.76 20.47 25.30
CA SER A 29 -6.90 21.20 25.86
C SER A 29 -7.32 20.67 27.23
N SER A 30 -7.28 19.34 27.43
CA SER A 30 -7.74 18.66 28.66
C SER A 30 -6.68 18.52 29.76
N LEU A 31 -5.38 18.50 29.40
CA LEU A 31 -4.30 18.15 30.32
C LEU A 31 -3.18 19.19 30.35
N PRO A 32 -2.55 19.43 31.51
CA PRO A 32 -1.35 20.23 31.58
C PRO A 32 -0.20 19.50 30.87
N VAL A 33 0.66 20.27 30.20
CA VAL A 33 1.79 19.77 29.39
C VAL A 33 2.79 18.91 30.17
N SER A 34 2.82 18.99 31.51
CA SER A 34 3.66 18.14 32.36
C SER A 34 3.13 16.72 32.56
N ALA A 35 1.84 16.46 32.30
CA ALA A 35 1.20 15.17 32.56
C ALA A 35 1.43 14.13 31.46
N TRP A 36 1.78 14.59 30.25
CA TRP A 36 1.87 13.76 29.06
C TRP A 36 3.09 14.09 28.20
N ARG A 37 3.51 13.14 27.38
CA ARG A 37 4.65 13.23 26.47
C ARG A 37 4.21 12.90 25.05
N LEU A 38 4.74 13.64 24.08
CA LEU A 38 4.52 13.42 22.66
C LEU A 38 5.76 12.76 22.06
N ILE A 39 5.61 11.54 21.58
CA ILE A 39 6.69 10.73 20.99
C ILE A 39 6.40 10.54 19.49
N PRO A 40 7.18 11.17 18.58
CA PRO A 40 7.05 10.94 17.15
C PRO A 40 7.72 9.61 16.78
N SER A 41 7.01 8.50 16.99
CA SER A 41 7.54 7.16 16.70
C SER A 41 7.61 6.86 15.20
N ASN A 42 6.69 7.42 14.40
CA ASN A 42 6.61 7.21 12.94
C ASN A 42 6.51 5.72 12.51
N ASP A 43 6.20 4.82 13.43
CA ASP A 43 6.06 3.38 13.16
C ASP A 43 4.80 2.86 13.86
N PRO A 44 3.81 2.35 13.11
CA PRO A 44 2.60 1.79 13.70
C PRO A 44 2.84 0.50 14.47
N SER A 45 3.93 -0.23 14.20
CA SER A 45 4.22 -1.52 14.85
C SER A 45 4.57 -1.41 16.33
N VAL A 46 4.75 -0.19 16.86
CA VAL A 46 4.94 0.06 18.29
C VAL A 46 3.69 -0.33 19.09
N SER A 47 2.50 -0.18 18.51
CA SER A 47 1.25 -0.58 19.14
C SER A 47 0.86 -2.00 18.70
N PRO A 48 0.28 -2.83 19.60
CA PRO A 48 -0.18 -4.17 19.23
C PRO A 48 -1.27 -4.16 18.16
N SER A 49 -2.02 -3.06 18.06
CA SER A 49 -3.06 -2.85 17.05
C SER A 49 -2.51 -2.42 15.69
N ASN A 50 -1.21 -2.14 15.59
CA ASN A 50 -0.54 -1.65 14.38
C ASN A 50 -1.20 -0.39 13.79
N THR A 51 -1.70 0.49 14.66
CA THR A 51 -2.32 1.77 14.30
C THR A 51 -1.76 2.88 15.17
N LEU A 52 -1.60 4.06 14.56
CA LEU A 52 -1.34 5.33 15.24
C LEU A 52 -2.56 6.21 15.02
N PRO A 53 -2.98 7.01 16.01
CA PRO A 53 -2.31 7.29 17.27
C PRO A 53 -2.40 6.15 18.31
N ALA A 54 -1.38 6.02 19.16
CA ALA A 54 -1.37 5.04 20.25
C ALA A 54 -0.95 5.67 21.58
N LEU A 55 -1.73 5.42 22.62
CA LEU A 55 -1.47 5.83 24.00
C LEU A 55 -0.88 4.66 24.79
N TYR A 56 0.23 4.93 25.47
CA TYR A 56 0.82 4.03 26.45
C TYR A 56 0.65 4.61 27.86
N HIS A 57 -0.05 3.86 28.72
CA HIS A 57 -0.28 4.22 30.10
C HIS A 57 -0.11 3.01 31.00
N GLU A 58 0.86 3.05 31.92
CA GLU A 58 1.06 2.04 32.97
C GLU A 58 1.10 0.58 32.47
N GLY A 59 1.68 0.34 31.29
CA GLY A 59 1.79 -1.00 30.69
C GLY A 59 0.61 -1.39 29.79
N VAL A 60 -0.41 -0.55 29.66
CA VAL A 60 -1.55 -0.74 28.77
C VAL A 60 -1.37 0.07 27.49
N TRP A 61 -1.62 -0.58 26.35
CA TRP A 61 -1.61 0.03 25.02
C TRP A 61 -3.04 0.22 24.51
N ILE A 62 -3.34 1.42 24.02
CA ILE A 62 -4.65 1.78 23.49
C ILE A 62 -4.44 2.57 22.21
N SER A 63 -5.17 2.23 21.17
CA SER A 63 -4.94 2.75 19.81
C SER A 63 -6.22 3.28 19.18
N GLY A 64 -6.10 4.35 18.41
CA GLY A 64 -7.20 5.02 17.72
C GLY A 64 -7.89 6.10 18.55
N PHE A 65 -8.49 7.06 17.85
CA PHE A 65 -9.09 8.24 18.49
C PHE A 65 -10.18 7.93 19.52
N GLY A 66 -11.21 7.17 19.12
CA GLY A 66 -12.36 6.84 19.99
C GLY A 66 -11.95 6.08 21.27
N PRO A 67 -11.25 4.93 21.15
CA PRO A 67 -10.82 4.16 22.32
C PRO A 67 -9.92 4.94 23.29
N ILE A 68 -9.07 5.84 22.77
CA ILE A 68 -8.21 6.68 23.62
C ILE A 68 -9.06 7.65 24.45
N ILE A 69 -10.06 8.30 23.86
CA ILE A 69 -10.94 9.22 24.59
C ILE A 69 -11.79 8.48 25.63
N GLU A 70 -12.34 7.33 25.26
CA GLU A 70 -13.10 6.47 26.18
C GLU A 70 -12.24 6.08 27.39
N TYR A 71 -10.98 5.71 27.16
CA TYR A 71 -10.06 5.38 28.23
C TYR A 71 -9.70 6.56 29.14
N LEU A 72 -9.43 7.73 28.56
CA LEU A 72 -9.14 8.93 29.35
C LEU A 72 -10.34 9.32 30.23
N THR A 73 -11.55 9.14 29.70
CA THR A 73 -12.80 9.37 30.42
C THR A 73 -13.00 8.35 31.54
N ASP A 74 -12.83 7.04 31.27
CA ASP A 74 -12.97 5.96 32.26
C ASP A 74 -11.98 6.10 33.42
N LYS A 75 -10.74 6.51 33.13
CA LYS A 75 -9.70 6.72 34.14
C LYS A 75 -9.78 8.09 34.81
N SER A 76 -10.70 8.97 34.41
CA SER A 76 -10.79 10.36 34.88
C SER A 76 -9.46 11.12 34.78
N ILE A 77 -8.67 10.84 33.74
CA ILE A 77 -7.35 11.46 33.54
C ILE A 77 -7.53 12.71 32.67
N GLY A 78 -7.69 13.85 33.32
CA GLY A 78 -7.89 15.16 32.69
C GLY A 78 -9.33 15.64 32.77
N ASP A 79 -9.54 16.90 32.37
CA ASP A 79 -10.89 17.46 32.27
C ASP A 79 -11.55 16.86 31.03
N SER A 80 -12.64 16.09 31.24
CA SER A 80 -13.41 15.53 30.13
C SER A 80 -14.09 16.68 29.40
N LEU A 81 -13.61 16.96 28.19
CA LEU A 81 -14.16 17.97 27.28
C LEU A 81 -15.65 17.73 26.95
N ASP A 82 -16.10 16.50 27.13
CA ASP A 82 -17.45 16.05 26.82
C ASP A 82 -18.35 15.98 28.08
N ALA A 83 -17.86 16.37 29.26
CA ALA A 83 -18.60 16.25 30.52
C ALA A 83 -19.86 17.14 30.58
N ASP A 84 -19.82 18.30 29.94
CA ASP A 84 -20.91 19.29 29.97
C ASP A 84 -21.96 19.06 28.86
N LEU A 85 -21.79 18.02 28.03
CA LEU A 85 -22.69 17.74 26.92
C LEU A 85 -23.98 17.08 27.39
N THR A 86 -25.11 17.53 26.82
CA THR A 86 -26.42 16.87 27.00
C THR A 86 -26.46 15.52 26.30
N ASP A 87 -27.32 14.60 26.73
CA ASP A 87 -27.48 13.28 26.11
C ASP A 87 -27.73 13.33 24.59
N ILE A 88 -28.47 14.35 24.13
CA ILE A 88 -28.72 14.58 22.70
C ILE A 88 -27.42 14.99 21.99
N GLN A 89 -26.68 15.95 22.55
CA GLN A 89 -25.40 16.37 21.99
C GLN A 89 -24.37 15.24 22.02
N GLN A 90 -24.42 14.36 23.02
CA GLN A 90 -23.56 13.17 23.09
C GLN A 90 -23.89 12.19 21.96
N ALA A 91 -25.16 11.99 21.65
CA ALA A 91 -25.60 11.19 20.50
C ALA A 91 -25.16 11.81 19.17
N ASP A 92 -25.34 13.13 19.01
CA ASP A 92 -24.90 13.87 17.83
C ASP A 92 -23.37 13.79 17.67
N ARG A 93 -22.61 13.92 18.76
CA ARG A 93 -21.14 13.80 18.78
C ARG A 93 -20.69 12.46 18.20
N VAL A 94 -21.30 11.36 18.63
CA VAL A 94 -20.99 10.02 18.12
C VAL A 94 -21.38 9.89 16.65
N ALA A 95 -22.55 10.39 16.26
CA ALA A 95 -23.02 10.37 14.87
C ALA A 95 -22.09 11.15 13.94
N TYR A 96 -21.68 12.36 14.33
CA TYR A 96 -20.77 13.19 13.54
C TYR A 96 -19.32 12.70 13.56
N ALA A 97 -18.85 12.09 14.65
CA ALA A 97 -17.54 11.44 14.67
C ALA A 97 -17.50 10.26 13.68
N ALA A 98 -18.55 9.43 13.65
CA ALA A 98 -18.69 8.38 12.66
C ALA A 98 -18.78 8.95 11.23
N PHE A 99 -19.56 10.02 11.03
CA PHE A 99 -19.68 10.71 9.74
C PHE A 99 -18.32 11.21 9.22
N LEU A 100 -17.51 11.86 10.07
CA LEU A 100 -16.16 12.31 9.72
C LEU A 100 -15.26 11.13 9.32
N SER A 101 -15.28 10.05 10.09
CA SER A 101 -14.47 8.86 9.78
C SER A 101 -14.85 8.22 8.44
N VAL A 102 -16.13 8.25 8.05
CA VAL A 102 -16.64 7.62 6.83
C VAL A 102 -16.52 8.52 5.60
N HIS A 103 -16.74 9.83 5.74
CA HIS A 103 -16.79 10.75 4.60
C HIS A 103 -15.54 11.64 4.49
N ALA A 104 -15.01 12.14 5.60
CA ALA A 104 -13.86 13.04 5.58
C ALA A 104 -12.53 12.27 5.40
N ALA A 105 -12.41 11.05 5.95
CA ALA A 105 -11.19 10.26 5.79
C ALA A 105 -10.92 9.84 4.33
N PRO A 106 -11.89 9.29 3.57
CA PRO A 106 -11.67 8.98 2.15
C PRO A 106 -11.41 10.23 1.30
N LEU A 107 -12.00 11.37 1.67
CA LEU A 107 -11.77 12.64 0.97
C LEU A 107 -10.33 13.13 1.14
N LEU A 108 -9.79 13.01 2.36
CA LEU A 108 -8.38 13.28 2.63
C LEU A 108 -7.47 12.28 1.91
N ASP A 109 -7.84 11.00 1.90
CA ASP A 109 -7.11 9.94 1.20
C ASP A 109 -7.01 10.21 -0.30
N LEU A 110 -8.12 10.62 -0.92
CA LEU A 110 -8.19 11.03 -2.33
C LEU A 110 -7.20 12.15 -2.65
N SER A 111 -7.15 13.17 -1.77
CA SER A 111 -6.31 14.34 -1.94
C SER A 111 -4.83 14.03 -1.74
N LEU A 112 -4.46 13.37 -0.63
CA LEU A 112 -3.06 13.21 -0.23
C LEU A 112 -2.38 11.96 -0.81
N TYR A 113 -3.11 10.85 -0.98
CA TYR A 113 -2.53 9.53 -1.30
C TYR A 113 -2.89 9.03 -2.70
N VAL A 114 -4.15 9.20 -3.13
CA VAL A 114 -4.60 8.70 -4.43
C VAL A 114 -4.07 9.56 -5.56
N SER A 115 -4.22 10.90 -5.48
CA SER A 115 -3.68 11.79 -6.52
C SER A 115 -2.17 11.66 -6.64
N ALA A 116 -1.71 11.10 -7.76
CA ALA A 116 -0.29 10.87 -8.05
C ALA A 116 0.55 12.16 -8.01
N ALA A 117 0.01 13.27 -8.53
CA ALA A 117 0.64 14.59 -8.48
C ALA A 117 0.85 15.06 -7.03
N ASN A 118 -0.18 14.93 -6.18
CA ASN A 118 -0.08 15.32 -4.77
C ASN A 118 0.84 14.38 -3.99
N TRP A 119 0.73 13.07 -4.20
CA TRP A 119 1.55 12.05 -3.54
C TRP A 119 3.04 12.26 -3.80
N SER A 120 3.42 12.41 -5.07
CA SER A 120 4.83 12.52 -5.47
C SER A 120 5.46 13.86 -5.04
N ALA A 121 4.70 14.96 -5.12
CA ALA A 121 5.22 16.29 -4.82
C ALA A 121 5.23 16.63 -3.32
N THR A 122 4.31 16.07 -2.52
CA THR A 122 4.08 16.55 -1.14
C THR A 122 4.12 15.44 -0.10
N THR A 123 3.24 14.45 -0.21
CA THR A 123 3.03 13.44 0.83
C THR A 123 4.24 12.51 0.99
N ARG A 124 4.78 11.98 -0.11
CA ARG A 124 5.97 11.11 -0.08
C ARG A 124 7.22 11.83 0.43
N PRO A 125 7.55 13.05 -0.02
CA PRO A 125 8.63 13.83 0.59
C PRO A 125 8.41 14.09 2.08
N ALA A 126 7.19 14.40 2.53
CA ALA A 126 6.88 14.58 3.94
C ALA A 126 7.21 13.32 4.76
N PHE A 127 6.74 12.14 4.34
CA PHE A 127 7.10 10.88 5.01
C PHE A 127 8.60 10.57 4.96
N SER A 128 9.29 10.96 3.88
CA SER A 128 10.73 10.76 3.76
C SER A 128 11.55 11.57 4.77
N THR A 129 11.01 12.70 5.26
CA THR A 129 11.64 13.48 6.34
C THR A 129 11.40 12.89 7.73
N LEU A 130 10.30 12.14 7.90
CA LEU A 130 9.89 11.54 9.17
C LEU A 130 10.58 10.19 9.43
N LEU A 131 10.84 9.42 8.37
CA LEU A 131 11.29 8.04 8.46
C LEU A 131 12.80 7.91 8.22
N PRO A 132 13.52 7.08 9.00
CA PRO A 132 14.92 6.77 8.71
C PRO A 132 15.04 5.82 7.51
N PHE A 133 16.18 5.88 6.82
CA PHE A 133 16.53 4.85 5.84
C PHE A 133 16.68 3.48 6.52
N PRO A 134 16.10 2.38 6.00
CA PRO A 134 15.43 2.20 4.70
C PRO A 134 13.89 2.19 4.75
N LEU A 135 13.27 2.60 5.86
CA LEU A 135 11.80 2.60 6.01
C LEU A 135 11.10 3.54 5.03
N THR A 136 11.80 4.55 4.53
CA THR A 136 11.33 5.48 3.49
C THR A 136 10.88 4.77 2.20
N TRP A 137 11.36 3.56 1.91
CA TRP A 137 11.00 2.80 0.71
C TRP A 137 9.87 1.79 0.92
N THR A 138 9.58 1.43 2.17
CA THR A 138 8.61 0.38 2.50
C THR A 138 7.32 0.96 3.05
N VAL A 139 7.39 1.85 4.04
CA VAL A 139 6.22 2.38 4.74
C VAL A 139 5.34 3.27 3.86
N PRO A 140 5.87 4.28 3.11
CA PRO A 140 5.00 5.15 2.33
C PRO A 140 4.20 4.41 1.23
N PRO A 141 4.78 3.47 0.45
CA PRO A 141 4.01 2.68 -0.49
C PRO A 141 2.91 1.83 0.16
N LEU A 142 3.16 1.26 1.35
CA LEU A 142 2.15 0.50 2.09
C LEU A 142 0.98 1.40 2.51
N LEU A 143 1.27 2.58 3.09
CA LEU A 143 0.24 3.56 3.47
C LEU A 143 -0.58 4.01 2.25
N ARG A 144 0.07 4.23 1.11
CA ARG A 144 -0.62 4.57 -0.14
C ARG A 144 -1.54 3.43 -0.59
N ALA A 145 -1.07 2.19 -0.56
CA ALA A 145 -1.86 1.03 -0.96
C ALA A 145 -3.08 0.84 -0.06
N GLU A 146 -2.95 1.07 1.25
CA GLU A 146 -4.07 1.03 2.20
C GLU A 146 -5.09 2.15 1.93
N ALA A 147 -4.62 3.39 1.71
CA ALA A 147 -5.49 4.51 1.39
C ALA A 147 -6.25 4.30 0.06
N VAL A 148 -5.57 3.77 -0.97
CA VAL A 148 -6.21 3.43 -2.25
C VAL A 148 -7.29 2.36 -2.06
N LYS A 149 -7.03 1.31 -1.28
CA LYS A 149 -8.03 0.28 -0.95
C LYS A 149 -9.25 0.86 -0.23
N ARG A 150 -9.05 1.79 0.71
CA ARG A 150 -10.17 2.46 1.41
C ARG A 150 -11.07 3.23 0.44
N VAL A 151 -10.48 3.87 -0.56
CA VAL A 151 -11.17 4.76 -1.50
C VAL A 151 -11.71 4.04 -2.74
N GLU A 152 -11.33 2.78 -2.97
CA GLU A 152 -11.67 2.01 -4.18
C GLU A 152 -13.17 2.02 -4.52
N HIS A 153 -14.02 1.93 -3.50
CA HIS A 153 -15.49 1.95 -3.64
C HIS A 153 -16.05 3.25 -4.24
N LEU A 154 -15.31 4.36 -4.18
CA LEU A 154 -15.70 5.65 -4.76
C LEU A 154 -15.45 5.72 -6.29
N GLY A 155 -14.74 4.74 -6.87
CA GLY A 155 -14.54 4.64 -8.32
C GLY A 155 -13.71 5.79 -8.89
N PHE A 156 -12.63 6.16 -8.20
CA PHE A 156 -11.65 7.16 -8.64
C PHE A 156 -10.33 6.54 -9.12
N ALA A 157 -10.34 5.28 -9.57
CA ALA A 157 -9.15 4.61 -10.09
C ALA A 157 -8.47 5.39 -11.24
N ASP A 158 -9.25 6.11 -12.03
CA ASP A 158 -8.78 6.98 -13.12
C ASP A 158 -7.93 8.18 -12.65
N MET A 159 -7.87 8.49 -11.34
CA MET A 159 -6.98 9.53 -10.82
C MET A 159 -5.50 9.11 -10.77
N ASP A 160 -5.21 7.81 -10.85
CA ASP A 160 -3.84 7.29 -10.79
C ASP A 160 -3.15 7.27 -12.17
N THR A 161 -3.88 7.59 -13.25
CA THR A 161 -3.35 7.57 -14.64
C THR A 161 -2.38 8.71 -14.94
N ASP A 162 -2.22 9.68 -14.02
CA ASP A 162 -1.31 10.82 -14.18
C ASP A 162 0.18 10.43 -14.29
N PHE A 163 0.55 9.17 -14.08
CA PHE A 163 1.92 8.67 -14.30
C PHE A 163 2.25 8.30 -15.75
N ASP A 164 1.28 8.35 -16.66
CA ASP A 164 1.51 8.00 -18.06
C ASP A 164 1.45 9.26 -18.95
N PRO A 165 2.58 9.91 -19.27
CA PRO A 165 2.60 11.05 -20.20
C PRO A 165 2.19 10.65 -21.63
N ASN A 166 2.10 9.35 -21.92
CA ASN A 166 1.54 8.76 -23.14
C ASN A 166 0.18 8.07 -22.90
N GLY A 167 -0.41 8.21 -21.71
CA GLY A 167 -1.66 7.61 -21.26
C GLY A 167 -2.92 8.17 -21.90
N GLY A 168 -2.87 8.48 -23.19
CA GLY A 168 -4.03 8.73 -24.05
C GLY A 168 -4.90 7.49 -24.28
N LEU A 169 -4.81 6.46 -23.43
CA LEU A 169 -5.75 5.34 -23.40
C LEU A 169 -6.97 5.75 -22.56
N HIS A 170 -7.69 6.75 -23.08
CA HIS A 170 -9.05 7.04 -22.68
C HIS A 170 -9.86 5.75 -22.71
N LEU A 171 -10.50 5.35 -21.61
CA LEU A 171 -11.56 4.34 -21.62
C LEU A 171 -12.82 4.82 -22.39
N SER A 172 -12.75 5.96 -23.07
CA SER A 172 -13.60 6.35 -24.22
C SER A 172 -13.15 5.74 -25.57
N SER A 173 -12.19 4.80 -25.55
CA SER A 173 -11.61 4.09 -26.71
C SER A 173 -12.58 3.19 -27.50
N GLY A 174 -13.88 3.43 -27.46
CA GLY A 174 -14.82 2.75 -28.36
C GLY A 174 -14.69 3.21 -29.81
N ARG A 175 -14.28 4.47 -30.07
CA ARG A 175 -14.23 5.05 -31.42
C ARG A 175 -12.80 5.29 -31.93
N ASP A 176 -11.88 5.64 -31.04
CA ASP A 176 -10.51 5.98 -31.40
C ASP A 176 -9.56 4.78 -31.42
N ALA A 177 -9.92 3.64 -30.80
CA ALA A 177 -9.19 2.38 -30.98
C ALA A 177 -9.61 1.60 -32.25
N LEU A 178 -10.65 2.03 -32.96
CA LEU A 178 -11.09 1.38 -34.19
C LEU A 178 -10.31 1.89 -35.42
N PRO A 179 -9.91 1.00 -36.35
CA PRO A 179 -9.34 1.39 -37.64
C PRO A 179 -10.25 2.37 -38.39
N GLU A 180 -9.67 3.32 -39.14
CA GLU A 180 -10.40 4.40 -39.83
C GLU A 180 -11.53 3.89 -40.76
N THR A 181 -11.38 2.68 -41.29
CA THR A 181 -12.38 2.01 -42.13
C THR A 181 -13.67 1.73 -41.36
N PHE A 182 -13.59 1.32 -40.09
CA PHE A 182 -14.76 1.08 -39.25
C PHE A 182 -15.38 2.38 -38.72
N ARG A 183 -14.59 3.45 -38.53
CA ARG A 183 -15.10 4.76 -38.07
C ARG A 183 -16.09 5.40 -39.03
N ARG A 184 -15.96 5.16 -40.34
CA ARG A 184 -16.81 5.75 -41.38
C ARG A 184 -18.21 5.13 -41.45
N HIS A 185 -18.37 3.91 -40.93
CA HIS A 185 -19.62 3.15 -41.04
C HIS A 185 -20.47 3.18 -39.76
N ILE A 186 -19.98 3.81 -38.69
CA ILE A 186 -20.73 3.95 -37.43
C ILE A 186 -21.58 5.23 -37.49
N PRO A 187 -22.92 5.15 -37.33
CA PRO A 187 -23.78 6.33 -37.32
C PRO A 187 -23.37 7.27 -36.17
N VAL A 188 -23.00 8.50 -36.53
CA VAL A 188 -22.59 9.53 -35.55
C VAL A 188 -23.81 9.99 -34.79
N ARG A 189 -23.88 9.66 -33.48
CA ARG A 189 -24.81 10.33 -32.57
C ARG A 189 -24.45 11.82 -32.55
N THR A 190 -25.33 12.68 -33.05
CA THR A 190 -25.10 14.13 -33.21
C THR A 190 -25.31 14.94 -31.94
N LYS A 191 -25.87 14.32 -30.89
CA LYS A 191 -25.99 14.91 -29.55
C LYS A 191 -25.08 14.14 -28.63
N LYS A 192 -23.84 14.59 -28.52
CA LYS A 192 -22.94 14.12 -27.46
C LYS A 192 -23.42 14.70 -26.15
N THR A 193 -23.44 13.88 -25.11
CA THR A 193 -23.78 14.35 -23.76
C THR A 193 -22.66 15.27 -23.25
N ILE A 194 -22.97 16.19 -22.33
CA ILE A 194 -21.96 17.10 -21.74
C ILE A 194 -20.79 16.30 -21.12
N GLN A 195 -21.08 15.11 -20.61
CA GLN A 195 -20.08 14.17 -20.07
C GLN A 195 -19.14 13.61 -21.16
N GLU A 196 -19.61 13.43 -22.40
CA GLU A 196 -18.80 12.95 -23.53
C GLU A 196 -17.89 14.03 -24.14
N GLU A 197 -18.21 15.31 -23.91
CA GLU A 197 -17.37 16.45 -24.33
C GLU A 197 -16.42 16.92 -23.23
N MET A 198 -16.60 16.43 -22.00
CA MET A 198 -15.77 16.82 -20.87
C MET A 198 -14.42 16.13 -20.92
N THR A 199 -13.34 16.83 -20.57
CA THR A 199 -12.07 16.13 -20.33
C THR A 199 -12.24 15.19 -19.14
N PRO A 200 -11.57 14.02 -19.12
CA PRO A 200 -11.66 13.08 -18.01
C PRO A 200 -11.23 13.74 -16.69
N GLU A 201 -10.25 14.65 -16.74
CA GLU A 201 -9.83 15.46 -15.59
C GLU A 201 -10.97 16.34 -15.06
N GLN A 202 -11.69 17.02 -15.94
CA GLN A 202 -12.82 17.86 -15.54
C GLN A 202 -13.99 17.03 -14.98
N ALA A 203 -14.25 15.85 -15.56
CA ALA A 203 -15.28 14.94 -15.06
C ALA A 203 -14.95 14.43 -13.65
N VAL A 204 -13.69 14.06 -13.41
CA VAL A 204 -13.18 13.68 -12.08
C VAL A 204 -13.30 14.85 -11.11
N LEU A 205 -12.90 16.06 -11.51
CA LEU A 205 -13.01 17.24 -10.66
C LEU A 205 -14.45 17.58 -10.28
N ILE A 206 -15.42 17.44 -11.19
CA ILE A 206 -16.84 17.62 -10.86
C ILE A 206 -17.29 16.59 -9.83
N ARG A 207 -16.92 15.31 -10.02
CA ARG A 207 -17.28 14.25 -9.07
C ARG A 207 -16.66 14.49 -7.69
N LEU A 208 -15.39 14.88 -7.64
CA LEU A 208 -14.70 15.26 -6.41
C LEU A 208 -15.38 16.45 -5.73
N CYS A 209 -15.73 17.48 -6.49
CA CYS A 209 -16.47 18.64 -5.98
C CYS A 209 -17.82 18.23 -5.39
N GLY A 210 -18.54 17.28 -6.02
CA GLY A 210 -19.81 16.76 -5.51
C GLY A 210 -19.66 16.07 -4.15
N ILE A 211 -18.71 15.14 -4.03
CA ILE A 211 -18.46 14.43 -2.76
C ILE A 211 -17.95 15.39 -1.68
N THR A 212 -17.10 16.34 -2.06
CA THR A 212 -16.62 17.39 -1.15
C THR A 212 -17.77 18.24 -0.63
N GLU A 213 -18.72 18.59 -1.51
CA GLU A 213 -19.91 19.35 -1.16
C GLU A 213 -20.83 18.57 -0.23
N ASP A 214 -21.11 17.30 -0.52
CA ASP A 214 -21.91 16.44 0.36
C ASP A 214 -21.32 16.33 1.77
N CYS A 215 -20.00 16.26 1.90
CA CYS A 215 -19.33 16.16 3.21
C CYS A 215 -19.26 17.50 3.96
N LEU A 216 -18.80 18.56 3.29
CA LEU A 216 -18.47 19.82 3.96
C LEU A 216 -19.70 20.71 4.18
N THR A 217 -20.77 20.55 3.39
CA THR A 217 -22.05 21.25 3.64
C THR A 217 -22.68 20.80 4.95
N VAL A 218 -22.62 19.51 5.26
CA VAL A 218 -23.12 18.95 6.53
C VAL A 218 -22.38 19.55 7.73
N LEU A 219 -21.06 19.73 7.63
CA LEU A 219 -20.27 20.37 8.69
C LEU A 219 -20.55 21.87 8.81
N ASP A 220 -20.70 22.56 7.68
CA ASP A 220 -21.05 23.98 7.68
C ASP A 220 -22.45 24.22 8.25
N ASP A 221 -23.41 23.35 7.98
CA ASP A 221 -24.75 23.40 8.55
C ASP A 221 -24.76 23.14 10.05
N LEU A 222 -23.92 22.23 10.54
CA LEU A 222 -23.73 22.03 11.99
C LEU A 222 -23.17 23.29 12.66
N LEU A 223 -22.23 24.00 12.01
CA LEU A 223 -21.72 25.29 12.49
C LEU A 223 -22.75 26.43 12.41
N LYS A 224 -23.71 26.38 11.47
CA LYS A 224 -24.79 27.38 11.34
C LYS A 224 -25.77 27.36 12.51
N GLY A 225 -26.00 26.20 13.12
CA GLY A 225 -26.81 26.08 14.33
C GLY A 225 -26.22 26.81 15.55
N GLY A 226 -24.96 27.24 15.45
CA GLY A 226 -24.26 27.99 16.47
C GLY A 226 -24.68 29.47 16.54
N SER A 227 -24.97 30.00 17.73
CA SER A 227 -25.33 31.41 17.91
C SER A 227 -24.15 32.30 17.52
N GLU A 228 -24.34 33.21 16.55
CA GLU A 228 -23.27 33.98 15.87
C GLU A 228 -22.37 34.84 16.77
N GLU A 229 -22.73 35.07 18.03
CA GLU A 229 -22.03 36.05 18.87
C GLU A 229 -20.85 35.49 19.70
N LYS A 230 -20.68 34.16 19.79
CA LYS A 230 -19.51 33.55 20.44
C LYS A 230 -19.14 32.23 19.77
N MET A 231 -18.30 32.26 18.73
CA MET A 231 -17.74 31.04 18.11
C MET A 231 -17.03 30.17 19.17
N GLN A 232 -17.68 29.08 19.57
CA GLN A 232 -17.13 28.11 20.51
C GLN A 232 -17.66 26.72 20.13
N GLY A 233 -16.95 26.05 19.22
CA GLY A 233 -17.19 24.65 18.87
C GLY A 233 -18.42 24.37 18.00
N PHE A 234 -18.57 23.11 17.60
CA PHE A 234 -19.77 22.58 16.94
C PHE A 234 -20.98 22.52 17.90
N PHE A 235 -20.75 22.53 19.22
CA PHE A 235 -21.79 22.57 20.25
C PHE A 235 -21.84 23.93 20.95
N ASN A 236 -23.02 24.56 20.96
CA ASN A 236 -23.23 25.88 21.57
C ASN A 236 -22.89 25.88 23.07
N GLY A 237 -21.91 26.70 23.46
CA GLY A 237 -21.67 27.09 24.85
C GLY A 237 -20.60 26.28 25.60
N THR A 238 -19.97 25.29 24.96
CA THR A 238 -18.90 24.50 25.58
C THR A 238 -17.51 25.00 25.18
N GLU A 239 -16.54 24.78 26.06
CA GLU A 239 -15.13 24.71 25.68
C GLU A 239 -14.96 23.60 24.60
N ILE A 240 -13.77 23.52 23.98
CA ILE A 240 -13.50 22.65 22.83
C ILE A 240 -13.97 21.20 23.11
N SER A 241 -14.86 20.64 22.29
CA SER A 241 -15.33 19.25 22.43
C SER A 241 -14.39 18.25 21.73
N SER A 242 -14.50 16.95 22.07
CA SER A 242 -13.79 15.91 21.33
C SER A 242 -14.12 15.91 19.83
N LEU A 243 -15.36 16.23 19.44
CA LEU A 243 -15.74 16.34 18.03
C LEU A 243 -15.01 17.49 17.33
N ASP A 244 -14.86 18.63 18.02
CA ASP A 244 -14.14 19.79 17.49
C ASP A 244 -12.67 19.44 17.20
N CYS A 245 -12.04 18.68 18.10
CA CYS A 245 -10.69 18.15 17.92
C CYS A 245 -10.58 17.24 16.69
N LEU A 246 -11.53 16.32 16.51
CA LEU A 246 -11.55 15.40 15.36
C LEU A 246 -11.76 16.14 14.04
N ALA A 247 -12.74 17.03 14.00
CA ALA A 247 -13.04 17.86 12.85
C ALA A 247 -11.86 18.77 12.50
N PHE A 248 -11.20 19.37 13.50
CA PHE A 248 -9.97 20.12 13.30
C PHE A 248 -8.88 19.27 12.66
N GLY A 249 -8.69 18.02 13.12
CA GLY A 249 -7.72 17.08 12.55
C GLY A 249 -7.87 16.92 11.03
N TYR A 250 -9.08 16.64 10.56
CA TYR A 250 -9.36 16.50 9.13
C TYR A 250 -9.29 17.84 8.39
N LEU A 251 -9.98 18.88 8.88
CA LEU A 251 -10.09 20.17 8.18
C LEU A 251 -8.73 20.90 8.09
N ALA A 252 -7.89 20.81 9.11
CA ALA A 252 -6.55 21.39 9.09
C ALA A 252 -5.68 20.76 8.00
N LEU A 253 -5.71 19.43 7.85
CA LEU A 253 -4.96 18.75 6.79
C LEU A 253 -5.52 19.05 5.40
N MET A 254 -6.84 19.13 5.25
CA MET A 254 -7.48 19.50 3.97
C MET A 254 -7.11 20.92 3.50
N ARG A 255 -6.81 21.83 4.42
CA ARG A 255 -6.57 23.25 4.15
C ARG A 255 -5.09 23.63 4.08
N ASP A 256 -4.30 23.14 5.05
CA ASP A 256 -2.92 23.57 5.26
C ASP A 256 -1.91 22.72 4.48
N ALA A 257 -2.31 21.55 3.96
CA ALA A 257 -1.44 20.73 3.11
C ALA A 257 -1.06 21.48 1.81
N PRO A 258 0.24 21.62 1.49
CA PRO A 258 0.72 22.38 0.35
C PRO A 258 0.65 21.56 -0.95
N VAL A 259 -0.55 21.09 -1.33
CA VAL A 259 -0.76 20.21 -2.49
C VAL A 259 -0.80 20.96 -3.84
N PRO A 260 -0.23 20.41 -4.93
CA PRO A 260 -0.30 21.02 -6.25
C PRO A 260 -1.73 21.04 -6.82
N ARG A 261 -2.54 20.01 -6.56
CA ARG A 261 -3.98 20.01 -6.86
C ARG A 261 -4.77 20.31 -5.58
N SER A 262 -5.14 21.58 -5.39
CA SER A 262 -5.72 22.11 -4.16
C SER A 262 -7.26 22.14 -4.12
N PHE A 263 -7.95 21.17 -4.71
CA PHE A 263 -9.41 21.21 -4.85
C PHE A 263 -10.16 21.37 -3.51
N LEU A 264 -9.69 20.71 -2.43
CA LEU A 264 -10.26 20.84 -1.09
C LEU A 264 -10.07 22.22 -0.49
N LYS A 265 -8.84 22.75 -0.57
CA LYS A 265 -8.49 24.08 -0.07
C LYS A 265 -9.29 25.15 -0.80
N ASP A 266 -9.38 25.05 -2.12
CA ASP A 266 -10.15 25.97 -2.97
C ASP A 266 -11.64 25.96 -2.59
N TRP A 267 -12.21 24.78 -2.34
CA TRP A 267 -13.60 24.64 -1.94
C TRP A 267 -13.83 25.25 -0.54
N LEU A 268 -13.00 24.90 0.44
CA LEU A 268 -13.07 25.42 1.81
C LEU A 268 -12.99 26.95 1.84
N MET A 269 -12.10 27.55 1.04
CA MET A 269 -11.91 29.00 1.00
C MET A 269 -13.03 29.74 0.26
N LYS A 270 -13.60 29.15 -0.80
CA LYS A 270 -14.62 29.80 -1.64
C LYS A 270 -16.03 29.62 -1.11
N LYS A 271 -16.40 28.40 -0.68
CA LYS A 271 -17.78 28.05 -0.34
C LYS A 271 -18.06 28.11 1.18
N THR A 272 -17.08 27.84 2.04
CA THR A 272 -17.31 27.71 3.48
C THR A 272 -16.27 28.49 4.33
N PRO A 273 -16.31 29.83 4.32
CA PRO A 273 -15.36 30.64 5.08
C PRO A 273 -15.50 30.46 6.61
N ARG A 274 -16.64 29.97 7.10
CA ARG A 274 -16.86 29.69 8.53
C ARG A 274 -16.00 28.53 9.02
N LEU A 275 -15.85 27.49 8.19
CA LEU A 275 -15.01 26.34 8.49
C LEU A 275 -13.53 26.75 8.53
N SER A 276 -13.10 27.65 7.63
CA SER A 276 -11.72 28.13 7.66
C SER A 276 -11.42 28.97 8.89
N THR A 277 -12.33 29.87 9.30
CA THR A 277 -12.17 30.63 10.55
C THR A 277 -12.15 29.72 11.78
N PHE A 278 -12.98 28.68 11.81
CA PHE A 278 -12.97 27.67 12.88
C PHE A 278 -11.60 26.98 13.02
N VAL A 279 -10.98 26.59 11.90
CA VAL A 279 -9.64 25.97 11.94
C VAL A 279 -8.59 26.97 12.44
N ASP A 280 -8.68 28.25 12.06
CA ASP A 280 -7.77 29.28 12.57
C ASP A 280 -7.94 29.53 14.06
N ASP A 281 -9.17 29.55 14.56
CA ASP A 281 -9.48 29.74 15.98
C ASP A 281 -8.91 28.60 16.83
N ILE A 282 -9.10 27.34 16.42
CA ILE A 282 -8.52 26.19 17.13
C ILE A 282 -7.00 26.19 17.01
N LYS A 283 -6.44 26.47 15.84
CA LYS A 283 -4.98 26.56 15.64
C LYS A 283 -4.37 27.63 16.54
N THR A 284 -5.00 28.79 16.65
CA THR A 284 -4.49 29.87 17.50
C THR A 284 -4.61 29.58 19.00
N ARG A 285 -5.69 28.92 19.43
CA ARG A 285 -5.89 28.48 20.82
C ARG A 285 -4.94 27.35 21.23
N CYS A 286 -4.88 26.29 20.44
CA CYS A 286 -4.21 25.05 20.83
C CYS A 286 -2.74 24.98 20.40
N LEU A 287 -2.35 25.65 19.31
CA LEU A 287 -1.00 25.49 18.73
C LEU A 287 -0.13 26.75 18.87
N ASN A 288 -0.70 27.96 18.85
CA ASN A 288 0.08 29.21 18.87
C ASN A 288 0.23 29.85 20.26
N LYS A 289 -0.63 29.56 21.25
CA LYS A 289 -0.56 30.19 22.58
C LYS A 289 0.18 29.33 23.61
N SER A 290 1.46 29.65 23.80
CA SER A 290 2.17 29.62 25.10
C SER A 290 2.61 28.31 25.77
N LYS A 291 2.39 27.12 25.22
CA LYS A 291 3.07 25.90 25.71
C LYS A 291 3.60 25.10 24.52
N LEU A 292 4.92 25.00 24.40
CA LEU A 292 5.55 24.07 23.47
C LEU A 292 5.00 22.67 23.77
N LEU A 293 4.54 21.96 22.73
CA LEU A 293 4.15 20.56 22.86
C LEU A 293 5.29 19.79 23.54
N PRO A 294 4.99 18.83 24.44
CA PRO A 294 5.99 18.10 25.22
C PRO A 294 6.67 17.04 24.34
N TRP A 295 7.39 17.52 23.33
CA TRP A 295 8.16 16.68 22.43
C TRP A 295 9.23 15.95 23.20
N VAL A 296 9.22 14.63 23.08
CA VAL A 296 10.29 13.77 23.55
C VAL A 296 10.93 13.15 22.34
N GLU A 297 12.26 13.24 22.27
CA GLU A 297 13.01 12.59 21.20
C GLU A 297 12.65 11.10 21.18
N PRO A 298 12.35 10.54 19.99
CA PRO A 298 12.03 9.13 19.89
C PRO A 298 13.21 8.34 20.43
N GLY A 299 12.94 7.43 21.39
CA GLY A 299 13.99 6.56 21.93
C GLY A 299 14.68 5.85 20.77
N ASN A 300 16.02 5.94 20.72
CA ASN A 300 16.86 5.46 19.61
C ASN A 300 16.30 4.17 18.97
N ASN A 301 15.71 4.30 17.79
CA ASN A 301 15.28 3.15 17.00
C ASN A 301 16.52 2.28 16.76
N THR A 302 16.61 1.16 17.48
CA THR A 302 17.74 0.26 17.37
C THR A 302 17.79 -0.24 15.93
N ALA A 303 18.96 -0.28 15.31
CA ALA A 303 19.10 -0.72 13.91
C ALA A 303 18.43 -2.08 13.64
N LEU A 304 18.35 -2.94 14.66
CA LEU A 304 17.59 -4.19 14.64
C LEU A 304 16.09 -4.01 14.44
N HIS A 305 15.47 -3.01 15.07
CA HIS A 305 14.04 -2.71 14.91
C HIS A 305 13.72 -2.20 13.50
N ILE A 306 14.57 -1.31 12.98
CA ILE A 306 14.45 -0.82 11.60
C ILE A 306 14.61 -1.99 10.63
N GLY A 307 15.63 -2.84 10.85
CA GLY A 307 15.87 -4.05 10.07
C GLY A 307 14.68 -5.02 10.11
N SER A 308 14.16 -5.35 11.29
CA SER A 308 13.01 -6.25 11.44
C SER A 308 11.77 -5.68 10.77
N ARG A 309 11.52 -4.38 10.89
CA ARG A 309 10.36 -3.71 10.27
C ARG A 309 10.46 -3.72 8.74
N THR A 310 11.65 -3.52 8.20
CA THR A 310 11.87 -3.60 6.74
C THR A 310 11.68 -5.02 6.22
N LEU A 311 12.19 -6.03 6.93
CA LEU A 311 11.99 -7.45 6.59
C LEU A 311 10.51 -7.83 6.66
N ASP A 312 9.81 -7.38 7.70
CA ASP A 312 8.38 -7.58 7.87
C ASP A 312 7.61 -7.01 6.66
N SER A 313 7.93 -5.78 6.23
CA SER A 313 7.34 -5.17 5.05
C SER A 313 7.66 -5.93 3.76
N ILE A 314 8.86 -6.50 3.64
CA ILE A 314 9.24 -7.31 2.47
C ILE A 314 8.43 -8.61 2.44
N LEU A 315 8.33 -9.31 3.57
CA LEU A 315 7.61 -10.58 3.69
C LEU A 315 6.13 -10.45 3.32
N HIS A 316 5.47 -9.38 3.74
CA HIS A 316 4.09 -9.08 3.35
C HIS A 316 3.89 -8.90 1.84
N ASN A 317 4.91 -8.46 1.11
CA ASN A 317 4.84 -8.21 -0.34
C ASN A 317 5.36 -9.39 -1.19
N VAL A 318 5.77 -10.52 -0.58
CA VAL A 318 6.20 -11.70 -1.34
C VAL A 318 4.99 -12.39 -1.95
N PRO A 319 4.93 -12.58 -3.30
CA PRO A 319 3.82 -13.28 -3.93
C PRO A 319 3.65 -14.70 -3.38
N GLY A 320 2.43 -15.07 -3.01
CA GLY A 320 2.07 -16.39 -2.47
C GLY A 320 2.36 -16.59 -0.98
N LEU A 321 3.46 -16.03 -0.45
CA LEU A 321 3.81 -16.14 0.98
C LEU A 321 3.28 -14.99 1.84
N GLY A 322 3.05 -13.82 1.24
CA GLY A 322 2.62 -12.62 1.97
C GLY A 322 1.29 -12.78 2.70
N ASP A 323 0.29 -13.39 2.05
CA ASP A 323 -1.03 -13.62 2.64
C ASP A 323 -1.00 -14.65 3.78
N GLU A 324 -0.21 -15.72 3.61
CA GLU A 324 0.01 -16.72 4.66
C GLU A 324 0.76 -16.13 5.86
N TYR A 325 1.75 -15.27 5.59
CA TYR A 325 2.46 -14.55 6.64
C TYR A 325 1.55 -13.58 7.37
N ALA A 326 0.76 -12.77 6.65
CA ALA A 326 -0.16 -11.81 7.24
C ALA A 326 -1.23 -12.48 8.12
N THR A 327 -1.76 -13.63 7.68
CA THR A 327 -2.73 -14.41 8.47
C THR A 327 -2.11 -15.00 9.74
N GLU A 328 -0.86 -15.48 9.68
CA GLU A 328 -0.15 -15.97 10.86
C GLU A 328 0.22 -14.83 11.82
N VAL A 329 0.66 -13.67 11.32
CA VAL A 329 0.92 -12.47 12.13
C VAL A 329 -0.34 -12.01 12.85
N ARG A 330 -1.47 -11.91 12.13
CA ARG A 330 -2.77 -11.55 12.73
C ARG A 330 -3.18 -12.54 13.82
N ARG A 331 -3.06 -13.84 13.56
CA ARG A 331 -3.36 -14.88 14.54
C ARG A 331 -2.53 -14.75 15.82
N ARG A 332 -1.24 -14.42 15.69
CA ARG A 332 -0.38 -14.21 16.87
C ARG A 332 -0.75 -12.95 17.65
N ALA A 333 -1.13 -11.89 16.94
CA ALA A 333 -1.62 -10.67 17.57
C ALA A 333 -2.93 -10.92 18.35
N GLU A 334 -3.92 -11.58 17.74
CA GLU A 334 -5.20 -11.94 18.39
C GLU A 334 -5.00 -12.92 19.56
N GLY A 335 -4.09 -13.88 19.40
CA GLY A 335 -3.82 -14.89 20.42
C GLY A 335 -2.89 -14.44 21.56
N GLY A 336 -2.29 -13.25 21.46
CA GLY A 336 -1.26 -12.77 22.40
C GLY A 336 -0.05 -13.72 22.51
N ILE A 337 0.21 -14.52 21.47
CA ILE A 337 1.21 -15.58 21.51
C ILE A 337 2.59 -14.97 21.30
N THR A 338 3.39 -14.95 22.37
CA THR A 338 4.80 -14.54 22.32
C THR A 338 5.69 -15.78 22.34
N GLY A 339 6.55 -15.93 21.33
CA GLY A 339 7.52 -17.03 21.25
C GLY A 339 7.32 -18.01 20.09
N ILE A 340 7.90 -19.21 20.23
CA ILE A 340 7.92 -20.26 19.19
C ILE A 340 6.81 -21.26 19.48
N ASP A 341 5.80 -21.29 18.61
CA ASP A 341 4.68 -22.26 18.64
C ASP A 341 5.06 -23.55 17.90
N ALA A 342 4.37 -24.66 18.19
CA ALA A 342 4.53 -25.93 17.47
C ALA A 342 4.32 -25.76 15.96
N ARG A 343 3.40 -24.87 15.55
CA ARG A 343 3.16 -24.56 14.14
C ARG A 343 4.32 -23.78 13.51
N SER A 344 4.92 -22.83 14.21
CA SER A 344 6.09 -22.11 13.68
C SER A 344 7.31 -23.02 13.58
N LEU A 345 7.43 -24.00 14.49
CA LEU A 345 8.42 -25.07 14.42
C LEU A 345 8.15 -25.99 13.22
N MET A 346 6.90 -26.37 12.96
CA MET A 346 6.54 -27.13 11.75
C MET A 346 6.84 -26.35 10.47
N LEU A 347 6.54 -25.05 10.42
CA LEU A 347 6.88 -24.21 9.26
C LEU A 347 8.39 -24.14 9.05
N ALA A 348 9.17 -23.94 10.11
CA ALA A 348 10.64 -23.94 10.05
C ALA A 348 11.20 -25.29 9.57
N LEU A 349 10.66 -26.41 10.07
CA LEU A 349 11.03 -27.75 9.62
C LEU A 349 10.66 -27.98 8.15
N SER A 350 9.48 -27.52 7.72
CA SER A 350 9.03 -27.64 6.33
C SER A 350 9.93 -26.84 5.38
N LEU A 351 10.35 -25.64 5.79
CA LEU A 351 11.28 -24.80 5.04
C LEU A 351 12.66 -25.47 4.91
N LEU A 352 13.16 -26.09 5.98
CA LEU A 352 14.43 -26.84 5.95
C LEU A 352 14.33 -28.05 5.01
N ALA A 353 13.22 -28.78 5.06
CA ALA A 353 13.00 -29.95 4.20
C ALA A 353 12.88 -29.55 2.72
N THR A 354 12.14 -28.50 2.39
CA THR A 354 12.02 -28.00 1.01
C THR A 354 13.33 -27.44 0.50
N GLY A 355 14.08 -26.71 1.34
CA GLY A 355 15.42 -26.23 1.02
C GLY A 355 16.39 -27.38 0.72
N ALA A 356 16.37 -28.45 1.51
CA ALA A 356 17.18 -29.63 1.27
C ALA A 356 16.79 -30.35 -0.04
N ALA A 357 15.48 -30.48 -0.33
CA ALA A 357 14.99 -31.09 -1.56
C ALA A 357 15.39 -30.29 -2.81
N LEU A 358 15.23 -28.97 -2.79
CA LEU A 358 15.65 -28.08 -3.88
C LEU A 358 17.17 -28.08 -4.06
N GLY A 359 17.92 -28.04 -2.96
CA GLY A 359 19.38 -28.13 -2.99
C GLY A 359 19.86 -29.44 -3.61
N TYR A 360 19.24 -30.56 -3.26
CA TYR A 360 19.51 -31.86 -3.86
C TYR A 360 19.13 -31.91 -5.35
N GLY A 361 17.97 -31.35 -5.72
CA GLY A 361 17.54 -31.22 -7.12
C GLY A 361 18.51 -30.40 -7.95
N TYR A 362 19.01 -29.29 -7.41
CA TYR A 362 20.00 -28.45 -8.09
C TYR A 362 21.35 -29.15 -8.23
N HIS A 363 21.80 -29.84 -7.18
CA HIS A 363 23.03 -30.59 -7.20
C HIS A 363 22.97 -31.73 -8.23
N THR A 364 21.88 -32.50 -8.23
CA THR A 364 21.66 -33.58 -9.21
C THR A 364 21.55 -33.04 -10.63
N TYR A 365 20.88 -31.91 -10.83
CA TYR A 365 20.82 -31.25 -12.14
C TYR A 365 22.20 -30.84 -12.65
N LYS A 366 23.04 -30.24 -11.80
CA LYS A 366 24.43 -29.92 -12.14
C LYS A 366 25.29 -31.16 -12.39
N ALA A 367 24.98 -32.27 -11.73
CA ALA A 367 25.71 -33.53 -11.86
C ALA A 367 25.26 -34.37 -13.07
N LEU A 368 24.16 -34.01 -13.74
CA LEU A 368 23.76 -34.67 -14.99
C LEU A 368 24.83 -34.48 -16.05
N GLN A 369 25.39 -35.60 -16.53
CA GLN A 369 26.29 -35.58 -17.68
C GLN A 369 25.56 -35.06 -18.92
N PRO A 370 26.23 -34.37 -19.85
CA PRO A 370 25.60 -33.94 -21.09
C PRO A 370 25.04 -35.15 -21.83
N PHE A 371 23.74 -35.11 -22.14
CA PHE A 371 23.07 -36.18 -22.85
C PHE A 371 23.52 -36.21 -24.31
N GLY A 372 24.41 -37.15 -24.61
CA GLY A 372 24.88 -37.43 -25.96
C GLY A 372 26.23 -36.79 -26.28
N SER A 373 27.03 -37.50 -27.07
CA SER A 373 28.20 -36.96 -27.73
C SER A 373 27.77 -36.01 -28.84
N ARG A 374 28.61 -35.00 -29.14
CA ARG A 374 28.40 -34.04 -30.23
C ARG A 374 28.18 -34.71 -31.60
N ILE A 375 28.69 -35.93 -31.77
CA ILE A 375 28.52 -36.72 -32.99
C ILE A 375 28.01 -38.10 -32.57
N GLN A 376 26.85 -38.47 -33.10
CA GLN A 376 26.29 -39.82 -33.01
C GLN A 376 26.21 -40.38 -34.42
N VAL A 377 27.00 -41.40 -34.72
CA VAL A 377 27.01 -42.05 -36.04
C VAL A 377 26.08 -43.25 -35.97
N TRP A 378 24.95 -43.17 -36.68
CA TRP A 378 24.02 -44.29 -36.85
C TRP A 378 24.36 -45.00 -38.15
N GLN A 379 24.80 -46.26 -38.07
CA GLN A 379 25.07 -47.09 -39.24
C GLN A 379 23.88 -48.01 -39.50
N SER A 380 23.28 -47.89 -40.69
CA SER A 380 22.31 -48.85 -41.20
C SER A 380 23.04 -50.15 -41.52
N HIS A 381 22.79 -51.20 -40.74
CA HIS A 381 23.23 -52.55 -41.11
C HIS A 381 22.29 -53.07 -42.20
N ARG A 382 22.61 -52.71 -43.45
CA ARG A 382 21.90 -53.23 -44.62
C ARG A 382 22.33 -54.69 -44.77
N ASN A 383 21.42 -55.63 -44.46
CA ASN A 383 21.63 -57.08 -44.56
C ASN A 383 22.25 -57.46 -45.92
N TYR A 384 23.57 -57.56 -45.98
CA TYR A 384 24.29 -58.21 -47.08
C TYR A 384 25.00 -59.43 -46.51
N SER A 385 24.65 -60.59 -47.10
CA SER A 385 25.13 -61.96 -46.84
C SER A 385 25.67 -62.25 -45.43
N LYS A 386 24.83 -62.92 -44.62
CA LYS A 386 25.09 -63.47 -43.27
C LYS A 386 26.26 -64.46 -43.15
N LEU A 387 27.11 -64.60 -44.16
CA LEU A 387 28.19 -65.59 -44.15
C LEU A 387 29.39 -65.10 -43.34
N SER A 388 29.70 -63.80 -43.31
CA SER A 388 30.83 -63.25 -42.54
C SER A 388 30.67 -63.29 -41.02
N GLU A 389 29.44 -63.50 -40.51
CA GLU A 389 29.16 -63.64 -39.07
C GLU A 389 29.61 -65.01 -38.50
N PHE A 390 29.87 -66.01 -39.35
CA PHE A 390 30.25 -67.38 -38.93
C PHE A 390 31.77 -67.56 -38.72
N GLY A 391 32.47 -66.49 -38.38
CA GLY A 391 33.92 -66.51 -38.14
C GLY A 391 34.75 -66.67 -39.42
N ALA A 392 36.03 -67.05 -39.26
CA ALA A 392 37.03 -67.01 -40.33
C ALA A 392 36.67 -67.85 -41.57
N LEU A 393 35.87 -68.91 -41.42
CA LEU A 393 35.46 -69.76 -42.54
C LEU A 393 34.37 -69.08 -43.39
N GLY A 394 33.50 -68.32 -42.73
CA GLY A 394 32.41 -67.58 -43.35
C GLY A 394 32.88 -66.38 -44.16
N SER A 395 33.95 -65.70 -43.73
CA SER A 395 34.58 -64.61 -44.49
C SER A 395 35.28 -65.12 -45.76
N MET A 396 35.88 -66.31 -45.73
CA MET A 396 36.50 -66.93 -46.92
C MET A 396 35.46 -67.34 -47.97
N LEU A 397 34.33 -67.92 -47.54
CA LEU A 397 33.23 -68.31 -48.44
C LEU A 397 32.51 -67.10 -49.04
N GLY A 398 32.37 -66.01 -48.27
CA GLY A 398 31.83 -64.74 -48.76
C GLY A 398 32.65 -64.16 -49.92
N SER A 399 33.98 -64.29 -49.87
CA SER A 399 34.89 -63.81 -50.93
C SER A 399 34.84 -64.63 -52.22
N VAL A 400 34.45 -65.91 -52.16
CA VAL A 400 34.40 -66.82 -53.33
C VAL A 400 33.07 -66.71 -54.08
N LEU A 401 31.97 -66.43 -53.38
CA LEU A 401 30.62 -66.30 -53.95
C LEU A 401 30.27 -64.88 -54.42
N GLY A 402 31.27 -64.01 -54.59
CA GLY A 402 31.09 -62.65 -55.13
C GLY A 402 30.63 -61.60 -54.11
N GLY A 403 30.74 -61.88 -52.80
CA GLY A 403 30.61 -60.87 -51.77
C GLY A 403 31.82 -59.94 -51.77
N SER A 404 31.62 -58.64 -51.96
CA SER A 404 32.68 -57.64 -51.89
C SER A 404 33.33 -57.66 -50.50
N VAL A 405 34.63 -57.98 -50.45
CA VAL A 405 35.44 -57.88 -49.24
C VAL A 405 35.59 -56.39 -48.91
N GLU A 406 34.89 -55.94 -47.88
CA GLU A 406 35.18 -54.63 -47.29
C GLU A 406 36.30 -54.82 -46.25
N ALA A 407 37.47 -54.24 -46.53
CA ALA A 407 38.62 -54.26 -45.63
C ALA A 407 38.25 -53.63 -44.27
N PRO A 408 38.85 -54.08 -43.15
CA PRO A 408 38.60 -53.47 -41.86
C PRO A 408 39.05 -52.01 -41.92
N ARG A 409 38.08 -51.08 -41.90
CA ARG A 409 38.39 -49.65 -41.92
C ARG A 409 39.05 -49.28 -40.58
N PRO A 410 40.24 -48.65 -40.59
CA PRO A 410 40.84 -48.16 -39.37
C PRO A 410 39.92 -47.11 -38.74
N SER A 411 39.90 -47.08 -37.41
CA SER A 411 39.25 -46.03 -36.63
C SER A 411 39.73 -44.66 -37.13
N HIS A 412 38.88 -43.96 -37.89
CA HIS A 412 39.23 -42.65 -38.40
C HIS A 412 39.41 -41.68 -37.22
N GLN A 413 40.63 -41.17 -37.08
CA GLN A 413 40.85 -39.87 -36.45
C GLN A 413 40.12 -38.80 -37.25
N SER A 414 39.46 -37.91 -36.50
CA SER A 414 38.78 -36.69 -36.91
C SER A 414 39.37 -35.99 -38.13
N ASN A 415 38.59 -35.84 -39.21
CA ASN A 415 38.43 -34.60 -40.00
C ASN A 415 37.75 -34.74 -41.37
N GLN A 416 37.13 -35.89 -41.70
CA GLN A 416 36.27 -35.97 -42.88
C GLN A 416 34.89 -36.51 -42.50
N ALA A 417 34.04 -35.61 -42.01
CA ALA A 417 32.61 -35.86 -41.91
C ALA A 417 31.97 -35.51 -43.27
N ARG A 418 31.44 -36.52 -43.96
CA ARG A 418 30.52 -36.30 -45.08
C ARG A 418 29.16 -35.99 -44.44
N PHE A 419 28.72 -34.73 -44.55
CA PHE A 419 27.37 -34.33 -44.19
C PHE A 419 26.39 -35.12 -45.06
N VAL A 420 25.50 -35.87 -44.42
CA VAL A 420 24.28 -36.37 -45.06
C VAL A 420 23.16 -35.58 -44.40
N GLU A 421 22.74 -34.50 -45.05
CA GLU A 421 21.44 -33.89 -44.77
C GLU A 421 20.39 -34.92 -45.15
N THR A 422 19.66 -35.41 -44.16
CA THR A 422 18.42 -36.13 -44.39
C THR A 422 17.32 -35.09 -44.42
N ASP A 423 16.94 -34.64 -45.62
CA ASP A 423 15.64 -33.99 -45.82
C ASP A 423 14.57 -35.03 -45.51
N THR A 424 13.89 -34.84 -44.37
CA THR A 424 12.63 -35.51 -44.09
C THR A 424 11.51 -34.70 -44.74
N ASP A 425 11.27 -34.95 -46.02
CA ASP A 425 9.98 -34.61 -46.61
C ASP A 425 8.97 -35.64 -46.11
N VAL A 426 8.02 -35.14 -45.30
CA VAL A 426 6.84 -35.85 -44.85
C VAL A 426 5.76 -35.59 -45.90
N ASP A 427 5.43 -36.61 -46.69
CA ASP A 427 4.15 -36.70 -47.42
C ASP A 427 3.05 -37.28 -46.53
#